data_AF-A0A3B8R5D0-F1
#
_entry.id   AF-A0A3B8R5D0-F1
#
_cell.length_a   1.000
_cell.length_b   1.000
_cell.length_c   1.000
_cell.angle_alpha   90.00
_cell.angle_beta   90.00
_cell.angle_gamma   90.00
#
_symmetry.space_group_name_H-M   'P 1'
#
loop_
_entity.id
_entity.type
_entity.pdbx_description
1 polymer ?
#
loop_
_entity_poly.entity_id
_entity_poly.type
_entity_poly.pdbx_seq_one_letter_code
_entity_poly.pdbx_strand_id
1 'polypeptide(L)'
;MMGAYDAVLILAGDADRTAPSLTQLADQAAETFHAGLTSSLITTGCCHHILDLFPGRTEAQCLRDLLIERDVPSSNLFTEERSADLLGRIH
;
A
#
# COMPACT_ATOMS: atom_id res chain seq x y z
N MET A 1 -7.79 -7.97 21.64
CA MET A 1 -8.82 -8.21 20.61
C MET A 1 -8.12 -8.95 19.48
N MET A 2 -8.55 -10.14 19.08
CA MET A 2 -8.01 -10.79 17.88
C MET A 2 -8.57 -10.02 16.68
N GLY A 3 -7.70 -9.53 15.79
CA GLY A 3 -8.14 -8.88 14.55
C GLY A 3 -8.97 -9.82 13.70
N ALA A 4 -9.81 -9.27 12.81
CA ALA A 4 -10.56 -10.07 11.84
C ALA A 4 -9.64 -10.73 10.80
N TYR A 5 -8.47 -10.13 10.56
CA TYR A 5 -7.45 -10.58 9.62
C TYR A 5 -6.07 -10.52 10.28
N ASP A 6 -5.19 -11.47 9.93
CA ASP A 6 -3.79 -11.45 10.37
C ASP A 6 -2.99 -10.32 9.68
N ALA A 7 -3.31 -10.04 8.41
CA ALA A 7 -2.74 -8.97 7.62
C ALA A 7 -3.70 -8.53 6.51
N VAL A 8 -3.54 -7.29 6.02
CA VAL A 8 -4.22 -6.78 4.83
C VAL A 8 -3.17 -6.44 3.78
N LEU A 9 -3.27 -7.05 2.60
CA LEU A 9 -2.44 -6.75 1.44
C LEU A 9 -3.15 -5.74 0.54
N ILE A 10 -2.44 -4.69 0.14
CA ILE A 10 -3.00 -3.56 -0.59
C ILE A 10 -2.20 -3.30 -1.85
N LEU A 11 -2.89 -3.31 -2.99
CA LEU A 11 -2.33 -2.93 -4.29
C LEU A 11 -2.40 -1.42 -4.40
N ALA A 12 -1.24 -0.75 -4.35
CA ALA A 12 -1.18 0.71 -4.42
C ALA A 12 -1.67 1.22 -5.78
N GLY A 13 -1.18 0.63 -6.88
CA GLY A 13 -1.70 0.85 -8.23
C GLY A 13 -1.48 2.25 -8.81
N ASP A 14 -0.86 3.17 -8.06
CA ASP A 14 -0.50 4.51 -8.50
C ASP A 14 0.76 5.00 -7.77
N ALA A 15 1.68 5.61 -8.51
CA ALA A 15 2.93 6.16 -7.99
C ALA A 15 2.79 7.65 -7.65
N ASP A 16 1.66 8.28 -7.96
CA ASP A 16 1.33 9.65 -7.57
C ASP A 16 0.60 9.67 -6.23
N ARG A 17 1.25 10.24 -5.21
CA ARG A 17 0.70 10.41 -3.87
C ARG A 17 -0.54 11.30 -3.81
N THR A 18 -0.76 12.11 -4.84
CA THR A 18 -1.92 13.01 -4.96
C THR A 18 -3.07 12.37 -5.72
N ALA A 19 -2.88 11.16 -6.27
CA ALA A 19 -3.94 10.41 -6.92
C ALA A 19 -5.11 10.19 -5.94
N PRO A 20 -6.34 10.60 -6.30
CA PRO A 20 -7.50 10.44 -5.43
C PRO A 20 -7.77 8.98 -5.05
N SER A 21 -7.53 8.05 -5.98
CA SER A 21 -7.63 6.60 -5.77
C SER A 21 -6.69 6.12 -4.66
N LEU A 22 -5.43 6.53 -4.71
CA LEU A 22 -4.42 6.14 -3.74
C LEU A 22 -4.70 6.74 -2.35
N THR A 23 -5.14 8.00 -2.32
CA THR A 23 -5.54 8.69 -1.09
C THR A 23 -6.73 7.99 -0.41
N GLN A 24 -7.78 7.69 -1.17
CA GLN A 24 -8.97 6.98 -0.65
C GLN A 24 -8.63 5.59 -0.13
N LEU A 25 -7.75 4.88 -0.83
CA LEU A 25 -7.32 3.54 -0.45
C LEU A 25 -6.44 3.59 0.83
N ALA A 26 -5.61 4.63 0.99
CA ALA A 26 -4.90 4.88 2.24
C ALA A 26 -5.86 5.20 3.41
N ASP A 27 -6.91 5.99 3.18
CA ASP A 27 -7.94 6.31 4.19
C ASP A 27 -8.62 5.02 4.68
N GLN A 28 -9.13 4.20 3.76
CA GLN A 28 -9.82 2.94 4.09
C GLN A 28 -8.91 1.95 4.81
N ALA A 29 -7.65 1.84 4.40
CA ALA A 29 -6.68 0.96 5.03
C ALA A 29 -6.32 1.42 6.46
N ALA A 30 -6.15 2.73 6.68
CA ALA A 30 -5.91 3.29 8.00
C ALA A 30 -7.14 3.11 8.92
N GLU A 31 -8.35 3.35 8.41
CA GLU A 31 -9.59 3.06 9.14
C GLU A 31 -9.69 1.59 9.56
N THR A 32 -9.36 0.67 8.65
CA THR A 32 -9.32 -0.78 8.93
C THR A 32 -8.34 -1.12 10.05
N PHE A 33 -7.15 -0.51 10.04
CA PHE A 33 -6.15 -0.68 11.09
C PHE A 33 -6.62 -0.10 12.44
N HIS A 34 -7.14 1.13 12.45
CA HIS A 34 -7.63 1.80 13.67
C HIS A 34 -8.87 1.14 14.28
N ALA A 35 -9.71 0.50 13.45
CA ALA A 35 -10.81 -0.32 13.90
C ALA A 35 -10.35 -1.65 14.57
N GLY A 36 -9.04 -1.93 14.57
CA GLY A 36 -8.47 -3.14 15.15
C GLY A 36 -8.77 -4.40 14.33
N LEU A 37 -9.17 -4.25 13.06
CA LEU A 37 -9.49 -5.39 12.18
C LEU A 37 -8.23 -6.13 11.71
N THR A 38 -7.08 -5.46 11.73
CA THR A 38 -5.78 -6.03 11.42
C THR A 38 -4.70 -5.34 12.24
N SER A 39 -3.61 -6.04 12.54
CA SER A 39 -2.40 -5.48 13.14
C SER A 39 -1.30 -5.18 12.12
N SER A 40 -1.49 -5.53 10.85
CA SER A 40 -0.46 -5.42 9.82
C SER A 40 -1.04 -5.05 8.46
N LEU A 41 -0.42 -4.07 7.81
CA LEU A 41 -0.72 -3.67 6.45
C LEU A 41 0.50 -3.94 5.57
N ILE A 42 0.27 -4.53 4.41
CA ILE A 42 1.30 -4.81 3.41
C ILE A 42 0.97 -3.97 2.18
N THR A 43 1.83 -3.02 1.84
CA THR A 43 1.72 -2.24 0.60
C THR A 43 2.51 -2.94 -0.50
N THR A 44 1.91 -3.14 -1.67
CA THR A 44 2.60 -3.69 -2.84
C THR A 44 2.34 -2.87 -4.09
N GLY A 45 3.36 -2.79 -4.94
CA GLY A 45 3.37 -2.04 -6.19
C GLY A 45 4.77 -1.53 -6.48
N CYS A 46 5.23 -1.73 -7.72
CA CYS A 46 6.52 -1.23 -8.20
C CYS A 46 6.34 0.12 -8.89
N CYS A 47 7.08 0.38 -9.96
CA CYS A 47 6.86 1.45 -10.93
C CYS A 47 6.54 0.77 -12.27
N HIS A 48 5.41 1.15 -12.89
CA HIS A 48 4.89 0.52 -14.12
C HIS A 48 5.92 0.34 -15.25
N HIS A 49 5.68 -0.73 -16.04
CA HIS A 49 6.51 -1.39 -17.07
C HIS A 49 6.97 -0.61 -18.31
N ILE A 50 6.76 0.70 -18.42
CA ILE A 50 6.89 1.37 -19.72
C ILE A 50 8.15 2.21 -19.86
N LEU A 51 8.81 2.60 -18.76
CA LEU A 51 9.99 3.43 -18.82
C LEU A 51 10.95 3.07 -17.69
N ASP A 52 12.23 2.87 -18.01
CA ASP A 52 13.39 2.84 -17.09
C ASP A 52 13.56 4.16 -16.29
N LEU A 53 12.54 5.00 -16.22
CA LEU A 53 12.46 6.15 -15.34
C LEU A 53 11.95 5.62 -14.01
N PHE A 54 12.86 5.22 -13.14
CA PHE A 54 12.56 5.08 -11.72
C PHE A 54 11.99 6.43 -11.24
N PRO A 55 10.68 6.54 -10.99
CA PRO A 55 10.22 7.65 -10.17
C PRO A 55 10.95 7.45 -8.84
N GLY A 56 11.42 8.52 -8.20
CA GLY A 56 12.23 8.40 -6.97
C GLY A 56 11.54 7.63 -5.82
N ARG A 57 10.30 7.13 -6.03
CA ARG A 57 9.50 6.27 -5.15
C ARG A 57 8.66 5.27 -5.95
N THR A 58 8.46 4.08 -5.39
CA THR A 58 7.52 3.07 -5.91
C THR A 58 6.08 3.33 -5.46
N GLU A 59 5.10 2.72 -6.13
CA GLU A 59 3.69 2.75 -5.72
C GLU A 59 3.52 2.30 -4.25
N ALA A 60 4.20 1.21 -3.86
CA ALA A 60 4.18 0.70 -2.49
C ALA A 60 4.74 1.70 -1.46
N GLN A 61 5.79 2.44 -1.82
CA GLN A 61 6.36 3.49 -0.98
C GLN A 61 5.42 4.70 -0.87
N CYS A 62 4.80 5.11 -1.98
CA CYS A 62 3.82 6.19 -1.98
C CYS A 62 2.64 5.90 -1.05
N LEU A 63 2.12 4.67 -1.07
CA LEU A 63 1.07 4.24 -0.14
C LEU A 63 1.56 4.15 1.31
N ARG A 64 2.76 3.62 1.55
CA ARG A 64 3.35 3.54 2.88
C ARG A 64 3.43 4.93 3.53
N ASP A 65 3.90 5.92 2.79
CA ASP A 65 4.03 7.29 3.31
C ASP A 65 2.66 7.88 3.66
N LEU A 66 1.65 7.64 2.82
CA LEU A 66 0.28 8.08 3.09
C LEU A 66 -0.31 7.39 4.34
N LEU A 67 0.03 6.14 4.61
CA LEU A 67 -0.40 5.43 5.83
C LEU A 67 0.29 5.97 7.08
N ILE A 68 1.58 6.34 6.99
CA ILE A 68 2.30 7.00 8.09
C ILE A 68 1.66 8.36 8.42
N GLU A 69 1.26 9.12 7.40
CA GLU A 69 0.55 10.40 7.57
C GLU A 69 -0.84 10.24 8.22
N ARG A 70 -1.39 9.02 8.23
CA ARG A 70 -2.64 8.65 8.89
C ARG A 70 -2.40 7.94 10.22
N ASP A 71 -1.25 8.18 10.85
CA ASP A 71 -0.89 7.64 12.16
C ASP A 71 -0.78 6.11 12.23
N VAL A 72 -0.62 5.41 11.11
CA VAL A 72 -0.26 3.98 11.14
C VAL A 72 1.23 3.84 11.46
N PRO A 73 1.61 3.16 12.57
CA PRO A 73 3.01 3.04 12.95
C PRO A 73 3.82 2.27 11.90
N SER A 74 5.03 2.73 11.61
CA SER A 74 5.92 2.08 10.64
C SER A 74 6.26 0.63 11.00
N SER A 75 6.20 0.26 12.28
CA SER A 75 6.36 -1.12 12.76
C SER A 75 5.27 -2.09 12.29
N ASN A 76 4.15 -1.56 11.80
CA ASN A 76 2.98 -2.32 11.36
C ASN A 76 2.81 -2.29 9.84
N LEU A 77 3.74 -1.64 9.13
CA LEU A 77 3.74 -1.48 7.68
C LEU A 77 4.86 -2.32 7.06
N PHE A 78 4.48 -3.19 6.12
CA PHE A 78 5.41 -3.96 5.31
C PHE A 78 5.28 -3.51 3.86
N THR A 79 6.40 -3.38 3.15
CA THR A 79 6.42 -2.83 1.79
C THR A 79 7.08 -3.82 0.84
N GLU A 80 6.36 -4.17 -0.22
CA GLU A 80 6.81 -5.05 -1.29
C GLU A 80 6.89 -4.26 -2.60
N GLU A 81 8.11 -4.01 -3.08
CA GLU A 81 8.38 -3.04 -4.15
C GLU A 81 8.75 -3.69 -5.49
N ARG A 82 8.78 -5.03 -5.57
CA ARG A 82 9.30 -5.77 -6.73
C ARG A 82 8.19 -6.42 -7.56
N SER A 83 6.93 -6.18 -7.22
CA SER A 83 5.80 -6.66 -8.00
C SER A 83 5.83 -6.05 -9.40
N ALA A 84 6.11 -6.90 -10.39
CA ALA A 84 6.03 -6.53 -11.79
C ALA A 84 4.56 -6.29 -12.16
N ASP A 85 3.78 -7.36 -12.17
CA ASP A 85 2.35 -7.31 -12.47
C ASP A 85 1.66 -8.40 -11.65
N LEU A 86 0.92 -7.99 -10.62
CA LEU A 86 0.17 -8.94 -9.80
C LEU A 86 -1.13 -9.35 -10.51
N LEU A 87 -1.82 -8.42 -11.18
CA LEU A 87 -3.07 -8.69 -11.89
C LEU A 87 -2.84 -9.55 -13.13
N GLY A 88 -1.78 -9.30 -13.89
CA GLY A 88 -1.41 -10.12 -15.05
C GLY A 88 -0.90 -11.52 -14.70
N ARG A 89 -0.72 -11.84 -13.42
CA ARG A 89 -0.33 -13.18 -12.94
C ARG A 89 -1.48 -13.97 -12.31
N ILE A 90 -2.66 -13.38 -12.11
CA ILE A 90 -3.87 -14.05 -11.56
C ILE A 90 -4.71 -14.71 -12.69
N HIS A 91 -4.10 -15.01 -13.85
CA HIS A 91 -4.74 -15.72 -14.94
C HIS A 91 -4.86 -17.23 -14.69
#